data_AF-A0A1G5UU15-F1
#
_entry.id   AF-A0A1G5UU15-F1
#
_cell.length_a   1.000
_cell.length_b   1.000
_cell.length_c   1.000
_cell.angle_alpha   90.00
_cell.angle_beta   90.00
_cell.angle_gamma   90.00
#
_symmetry.space_group_name_H-M   'P 1'
#
loop_
_entity.id
_entity.type
_entity.pdbx_description
1 polymer ?
#
loop_
_entity_poly.entity_id
_entity_poly.type
_entity_poly.pdbx_seq_one_letter_code
_entity_poly.pdbx_strand_id
1 'polypeptide(L)'
;MDKEKILKEIQNRLPDDIRIINQTPFELTEDEFLVILSWLKYFNWHYQLHKKSGSPEIQSPIISKRIRLDFYFYWISENIQNKDTGFSIYIVSNYKKTLKEIINTYKL
;
A
#
# COMPACT_ATOMS: atom_id res chain seq x y z
N MET A 1 -6.61 -16.98 -8.06
CA MET A 1 -7.64 -15.93 -7.90
C MET A 1 -7.42 -14.83 -8.94
N ASP A 2 -8.48 -14.20 -9.46
CA ASP A 2 -8.39 -13.10 -10.44
C ASP A 2 -7.89 -11.81 -9.78
N LYS A 3 -6.92 -11.12 -10.40
CA LYS A 3 -6.38 -9.83 -9.93
C LYS A 3 -7.45 -8.78 -9.73
N GLU A 4 -8.45 -8.67 -10.61
CA GLU A 4 -9.52 -7.68 -10.42
C GLU A 4 -10.32 -7.97 -9.15
N LYS A 5 -10.59 -9.24 -8.88
CA LYS A 5 -11.26 -9.67 -7.65
C LYS A 5 -10.42 -9.36 -6.41
N ILE A 6 -9.11 -9.61 -6.45
CA ILE A 6 -8.19 -9.26 -5.35
C ILE A 6 -8.23 -7.76 -5.07
N LEU A 7 -8.10 -6.94 -6.12
CA LEU A 7 -8.06 -5.48 -5.98
C LEU A 7 -9.39 -4.94 -5.44
N LYS A 8 -10.52 -5.50 -5.89
CA LYS A 8 -11.85 -5.17 -5.36
C LYS A 8 -11.97 -5.52 -3.88
N GLU A 9 -11.51 -6.69 -3.47
CA GLU A 9 -11.51 -7.08 -2.06
C GLU A 9 -10.61 -6.17 -1.20
N ILE A 10 -9.44 -5.77 -1.70
CA ILE A 10 -8.57 -4.80 -1.03
C ILE A 10 -9.29 -3.46 -0.87
N GLN A 11 -9.87 -2.94 -1.96
CA GLN A 11 -10.57 -1.64 -1.96
C GLN A 11 -11.76 -1.61 -0.99
N ASN A 12 -12.55 -2.69 -0.92
CA ASN A 12 -13.70 -2.80 -0.01
C ASN A 12 -13.33 -2.74 1.48
N ARG A 13 -12.05 -2.91 1.81
CA ARG A 13 -11.54 -2.89 3.20
C ARG A 13 -10.85 -1.58 3.56
N LEU A 14 -10.73 -0.65 2.62
CA LEU A 14 -10.19 0.68 2.85
C LEU A 14 -11.31 1.67 3.18
N PRO A 15 -11.00 2.78 3.85
CA PRO A 15 -11.94 3.90 3.98
C PRO A 15 -12.35 4.45 2.61
N ASP A 16 -13.57 4.96 2.49
CA ASP A 16 -14.17 5.40 1.21
C ASP A 16 -13.36 6.48 0.48
N ASP A 17 -12.57 7.25 1.21
CA ASP A 17 -11.74 8.34 0.70
C ASP A 17 -10.29 7.94 0.41
N ILE A 18 -9.97 6.65 0.58
CA ILE A 18 -8.68 6.05 0.23
C ILE A 18 -8.85 5.13 -0.98
N ARG A 19 -8.02 5.30 -2.00
CA ARG A 19 -7.99 4.46 -3.20
C ARG A 19 -6.77 3.54 -3.19
N ILE A 20 -6.96 2.29 -3.62
CA ILE A 20 -5.84 1.40 -3.94
C ILE A 20 -5.48 1.53 -5.42
N ILE A 21 -4.21 1.78 -5.72
CA ILE A 21 -3.69 1.90 -7.08
C ILE A 21 -2.68 0.79 -7.32
N ASN A 22 -2.98 -0.15 -8.22
CA ASN A 22 -2.04 -1.19 -8.59
C ASN A 22 -1.18 -0.76 -9.79
N GLN A 23 0.14 -0.67 -9.59
CA GLN A 23 1.12 -0.34 -10.63
C GLN A 23 1.96 -1.57 -11.04
N THR A 24 1.65 -2.75 -10.51
CA THR A 24 2.40 -3.97 -10.86
C THR A 24 1.94 -4.56 -12.20
N PRO A 25 2.87 -5.02 -13.06
CA PRO A 25 2.56 -5.58 -14.38
C PRO A 25 2.13 -7.06 -14.31
N PHE A 26 2.14 -7.68 -13.14
CA PHE A 26 1.88 -9.11 -12.93
C PHE A 26 0.65 -9.35 -12.06
N GLU A 27 0.25 -10.62 -11.98
CA GLU A 27 -0.83 -11.10 -11.11
C GLU A 27 -0.38 -11.17 -9.65
N LEU A 28 -1.29 -10.85 -8.73
CA LEU A 28 -1.09 -11.00 -7.29
C LEU A 28 -1.35 -12.44 -6.88
N THR A 29 -0.46 -13.02 -6.06
CA THR A 29 -0.71 -14.35 -5.50
C THR A 29 -1.64 -14.28 -4.29
N GLU A 30 -2.19 -15.43 -3.89
CA GLU A 30 -3.01 -15.53 -2.68
C GLU A 30 -2.20 -15.22 -1.41
N ASP A 31 -0.94 -15.63 -1.36
CA ASP A 31 -0.02 -15.29 -0.26
C ASP A 31 0.23 -13.79 -0.18
N GLU A 32 0.48 -13.14 -1.32
CA GLU A 32 0.66 -11.68 -1.38
C GLU A 32 -0.61 -10.96 -0.95
N PHE A 33 -1.78 -11.44 -1.38
CA PHE A 33 -3.06 -10.91 -0.92
C PHE A 33 -3.24 -11.04 0.60
N LEU A 34 -2.94 -12.20 1.19
CA LEU A 34 -3.04 -12.41 2.63
C LEU A 34 -2.13 -11.46 3.43
N VAL A 35 -0.90 -11.24 2.95
CA VAL A 35 0.03 -10.29 3.57
C VAL A 35 -0.48 -8.86 3.43
N ILE A 36 -1.02 -8.48 2.26
CA ILE A 36 -1.66 -7.17 2.07
C ILE A 36 -2.79 -6.98 3.07
N LEU A 37 -3.69 -7.95 3.25
CA LEU A 37 -4.79 -7.85 4.22
C LEU A 37 -4.30 -7.57 5.65
N SER A 38 -3.17 -8.15 6.04
CA SER A 38 -2.56 -7.91 7.35
C SER A 38 -2.10 -6.45 7.50
N TRP A 39 -1.52 -5.88 6.44
CA TRP A 39 -1.14 -4.47 6.39
C TRP A 39 -2.33 -3.52 6.34
N LEU A 40 -3.43 -3.90 5.68
CA LEU A 40 -4.66 -3.11 5.69
C LEU A 40 -5.26 -3.01 7.09
N LYS A 41 -5.19 -4.08 7.89
CA LYS A 41 -5.64 -4.04 9.30
C LYS A 41 -4.85 -3.00 10.10
N TYR A 42 -3.52 -2.98 9.95
CA TYR A 42 -2.66 -1.98 10.57
C TYR A 42 -2.99 -0.56 10.08
N PHE A 43 -3.08 -0.39 8.76
CA PHE A 43 -3.41 0.90 8.14
C PHE A 43 -4.75 1.45 8.64
N ASN A 44 -5.79 0.61 8.67
CA ASN A 44 -7.12 1.03 9.12
C ASN A 44 -7.12 1.47 10.58
N TRP A 45 -6.37 0.80 11.45
CA TRP A 45 -6.20 1.21 12.84
C TRP A 45 -5.51 2.58 12.93
N HIS A 46 -4.40 2.76 12.20
CA HIS A 46 -3.72 4.06 12.11
C HIS A 46 -4.66 5.16 11.62
N TYR A 47 -5.40 4.89 10.54
CA TYR A 47 -6.34 5.82 9.93
C TYR A 47 -7.49 6.19 10.88
N GLN A 48 -7.98 5.27 11.70
CA GLN A 48 -9.00 5.56 12.70
C GLN A 48 -8.52 6.58 13.74
N LEU A 49 -7.26 6.48 14.17
CA LEU A 49 -6.66 7.34 15.20
C LEU A 49 -6.18 8.67 14.66
N HIS A 50 -5.51 8.66 13.52
CA HIS A 50 -4.76 9.80 12.99
C HIS A 50 -5.35 10.36 11.70
N LYS A 51 -6.31 9.67 11.08
CA LYS A 51 -6.86 10.04 9.78
C LYS A 51 -5.73 10.32 8.79
N LYS A 52 -5.60 11.58 8.37
CA LYS A 52 -4.61 12.06 7.39
C LYS A 52 -3.62 13.05 8.01
N SER A 53 -3.71 13.32 9.31
CA SER A 53 -2.83 14.27 9.99
C SER A 53 -1.49 13.67 10.40
N GLY A 54 -1.33 12.34 10.27
CA GLY A 54 -0.11 11.62 10.59
C GLY A 54 0.25 10.56 9.56
N SER A 55 1.54 10.51 9.23
CA SER A 55 2.17 9.38 8.53
C SER A 55 2.05 8.11 9.37
N PRO A 56 1.89 6.93 8.76
CA PRO A 56 2.00 5.68 9.48
C PRO A 56 3.46 5.50 9.89
N GLU A 57 3.69 4.71 10.92
CA GLU A 57 5.05 4.36 11.34
C GLU A 57 5.77 3.56 10.24
N ILE A 58 5.02 2.70 9.55
CA ILE A 58 5.52 1.86 8.47
C ILE A 58 4.98 2.38 7.15
N GLN A 59 5.79 3.14 6.41
CA GLN A 59 5.37 3.82 5.17
C GLN A 59 5.44 2.95 3.91
N SER A 60 6.29 1.91 3.90
CA SER A 60 6.51 1.10 2.69
C SER A 60 6.72 -0.38 3.02
N PRO A 61 5.68 -1.06 3.54
CA PRO A 61 5.85 -2.44 3.96
C PRO A 61 6.10 -3.38 2.77
N ILE A 62 7.06 -4.28 2.95
CA ILE A 62 7.40 -5.30 1.96
C ILE A 62 6.38 -6.43 2.06
N ILE A 63 5.70 -6.72 0.94
CA ILE A 63 4.70 -7.78 0.83
C ILE A 63 5.35 -9.07 0.37
N SER A 64 6.25 -8.98 -0.61
CA SER A 64 7.02 -10.09 -1.13
C SER A 64 8.34 -9.61 -1.70
N LYS A 65 9.16 -10.52 -2.23
CA LYS A 65 10.39 -10.14 -2.97
C LYS A 65 10.13 -9.18 -4.13
N ARG A 66 8.92 -9.20 -4.70
CA ARG A 66 8.54 -8.43 -5.89
C ARG A 66 7.53 -7.32 -5.64
N ILE A 67 6.91 -7.23 -4.46
CA ILE A 67 5.89 -6.22 -4.15
C ILE A 67 6.17 -5.54 -2.81
N ARG A 68 5.92 -4.23 -2.77
CA ARG A 68 5.68 -3.48 -1.54
C ARG A 68 4.36 -2.71 -1.64
N LEU A 69 3.73 -2.42 -0.51
CA LEU A 69 2.75 -1.34 -0.46
C LEU A 69 3.48 -0.03 -0.23
N ASP A 70 2.94 1.03 -0.79
CA ASP A 70 3.45 2.38 -0.60
C ASP A 70 2.32 3.23 -0.01
N PHE A 71 2.49 3.59 1.26
CA PHE A 71 1.62 4.47 2.01
C PHE A 71 2.07 5.93 1.94
N TYR A 72 3.22 6.23 1.32
CA TYR A 72 3.89 7.53 1.40
C TYR A 72 2.98 8.72 1.01
N PHE A 73 2.06 8.47 0.09
CA PHE A 73 1.18 9.49 -0.47
C PHE A 73 -0.26 9.43 0.06
N TYR A 74 -0.61 8.58 1.02
CA TYR A 74 -2.00 8.59 1.53
C TYR A 74 -2.27 9.74 2.51
N TRP A 75 -1.25 10.35 3.13
CA TRP A 75 -1.46 11.48 4.05
C TRP A 75 -1.15 12.83 3.39
N ILE A 76 -0.66 12.81 2.16
CA ILE A 76 -0.41 14.00 1.34
C ILE A 76 -1.50 14.00 0.27
N SER A 77 -2.42 14.95 0.29
CA SER A 77 -3.42 15.05 -0.78
C SER A 77 -2.71 15.25 -2.11
N GLU A 78 -3.09 14.50 -3.15
CA GLU A 78 -2.57 14.60 -4.53
C GLU A 78 -3.00 15.92 -5.22
N ASN A 79 -3.02 17.03 -4.48
CA ASN A 79 -3.38 18.35 -4.98
C ASN A 79 -2.17 19.02 -5.62
N ILE A 80 -1.75 18.48 -6.75
CA ILE A 80 -1.00 19.21 -7.77
C ILE A 80 -1.85 19.12 -9.04
N GLN A 81 -2.70 20.13 -9.22
CA GLN A 81 -3.38 20.55 -10.46
C GLN A 81 -4.81 20.08 -10.78
N ASN A 82 -5.39 19.00 -10.24
CA ASN A 82 -6.77 18.62 -10.58
C ASN A 82 -7.61 18.19 -9.36
N LYS A 83 -8.80 18.80 -9.25
CA LYS A 83 -9.73 18.80 -8.09
C LYS A 83 -10.40 17.45 -7.74
N ASP A 84 -9.84 16.29 -8.10
CA ASP A 84 -10.51 14.99 -7.89
C ASP A 84 -9.59 13.82 -7.46
N THR A 85 -8.40 14.12 -6.97
CA THR A 85 -7.42 13.10 -6.58
C THR A 85 -7.48 12.84 -5.07
N GLY A 86 -8.20 11.76 -4.72
CA GLY A 86 -8.28 11.24 -3.36
C GLY A 86 -6.92 10.81 -2.80
N PHE A 87 -6.92 10.26 -1.59
CA PHE A 87 -5.71 9.75 -0.96
C PHE A 87 -5.45 8.34 -1.47
N SER A 88 -4.21 8.04 -1.84
CA SER A 88 -3.89 6.79 -2.54
C SER A 88 -2.90 5.94 -1.76
N ILE A 89 -3.14 4.63 -1.75
CA ILE A 89 -2.17 3.59 -1.39
C ILE A 89 -1.78 2.90 -2.68
N TYR A 90 -0.48 2.68 -2.89
CA TYR A 90 0.00 2.05 -4.11
C TYR A 90 0.50 0.63 -3.85
N ILE A 91 0.13 -0.30 -4.74
CA ILE A 91 0.79 -1.60 -4.86
C ILE A 91 1.84 -1.45 -5.95
N VAL A 92 3.11 -1.48 -5.56
CA VAL A 92 4.22 -1.21 -6.47
C VAL A 92 5.21 -2.36 -6.49
N SER A 93 5.93 -2.49 -7.60
CA SER A 93 7.07 -3.38 -7.69
C SER A 93 8.08 -3.02 -6.61
N ASN A 94 8.55 -4.00 -5.87
CA ASN A 94 9.64 -3.79 -4.94
C ASN A 94 10.88 -3.32 -5.73
N TYR A 95 11.68 -2.42 -5.15
CA TYR A 95 12.91 -1.99 -5.80
C TYR A 95 13.75 -3.25 -6.06
N LYS A 96 14.47 -3.31 -7.19
CA LYS A 96 15.49 -4.34 -7.43
C LYS A 96 16.66 -4.11 -6.46
N LYS A 97 16.40 -4.35 -5.18
CA LYS A 97 17.35 -4.37 -4.09
C LYS A 97 17.52 -5.83 -3.69
N THR A 98 18.76 -6.27 -3.64
CA THR A 98 19.16 -7.51 -2.99
C THR A 98 18.65 -7.54 -1.55
N LEU A 99 18.50 -8.73 -0.97
CA LEU A 99 18.04 -8.89 0.41
C LEU A 99 18.90 -8.08 1.40
N LYS A 100 20.22 -8.02 1.14
CA LYS A 100 21.20 -7.24 1.90
C LYS A 100 20.91 -5.75 1.84
N GLU A 101 20.57 -5.22 0.68
CA GLU A 101 20.19 -3.81 0.51
C GLU A 101 18.86 -3.50 1.20
N ILE A 102 17.93 -4.44 1.23
CA ILE A 102 16.67 -4.31 1.98
C ILE A 102 16.95 -4.22 3.48
N ILE A 103 17.68 -5.19 4.05
CA ILE A 103 18.04 -5.22 5.48
C ILE A 103 18.74 -3.92 5.88
N ASN A 104 19.72 -3.47 5.09
CA ASN A 104 20.45 -2.22 5.34
C ASN A 104 19.56 -0.97 5.23
N THR A 105 18.60 -0.94 4.31
CA THR A 105 17.69 0.21 4.14
C THR A 105 16.78 0.37 5.36
N TYR A 106 16.29 -0.75 5.90
CA TYR A 106 15.29 -0.74 6.97
C TYR A 106 15.87 -1.01 8.37
N LYS A 107 17.19 -1.16 8.50
CA LYS A 107 17.90 -1.48 9.76
C LYS A 107 17.27 -2.66 10.53
N LEU A 108 16.80 -3.66 9.79
CA LEU A 108 16.29 -4.92 10.34
C LEU A 108 17.42 -5.79 10.88
#